data_AF-A0A4Q3DVR3-F1
#
_entry.id   AF-A0A4Q3DVR3-F1
#
_cell.length_a   1.000
_cell.length_b   1.000
_cell.length_c   1.000
_cell.angle_alpha   90.00
_cell.angle_beta   90.00
_cell.angle_gamma   90.00
#
_symmetry.space_group_name_H-M   'P 1'
#
loop_
_entity.id
_entity.type
_entity.pdbx_description
1 polymer ?
#
loop_
_entity_poly.entity_id
_entity_poly.type
_entity_poly.pdbx_seq_one_letter_code
_entity_poly.pdbx_strand_id
1 'polypeptide(L)'
;MDWKADREARLDPVRLTEQLRDSVPVLKFLDWRIESAERGQAVTILPLNLQSSNQHVTHQAAITLLAADYAAGIALASLLYGIPIVGIHEQETDYAAHVWGVKAEVKWITPSTGDQRVIARIPEPRHDAVLKRFLAGKLVVETVHVEMFNDAGPVAEADITYVALDSYALRRNAGDAARVNPLYEYKRTTSARLVAGFRALEHDKPGGMFDDPLAGKLARKHGMLMAERFTRFAPEAQPMVAARTAAADALAKRFDGLQLVSIGAGLDTRTYRLGLSPETRSFNLDLPRTLERRRRELDQLGQPLGPNAIDVPIDLLEVDPGPVLLAQPGFDPAQPVAIIWDGGSMYLKSDRAEAIIASLAPLLVHEDSRLWLDYIAPEVLTNSLGRREIDTFLSATRTLGEPFFNAFGDIAQTLGAAGLELVEKTRAAALTKSSDPLYELYRFAVAKRA
;
A
#
# COMPACT_ATOMS: atom_id res chain seq x y z
N MET A 1 -23.95 -2.94 9.45
CA MET A 1 -23.45 -3.09 10.83
C MET A 1 -24.07 -1.99 11.66
N ASP A 2 -24.61 -2.29 12.85
CA ASP A 2 -25.09 -1.24 13.75
C ASP A 2 -23.91 -0.60 14.51
N TRP A 3 -24.14 0.58 15.10
CA TRP A 3 -23.11 1.35 15.80
C TRP A 3 -22.48 0.60 16.98
N LYS A 4 -23.25 -0.20 17.74
CA LYS A 4 -22.75 -0.88 18.94
C LYS A 4 -21.78 -2.00 18.56
N ALA A 5 -22.16 -2.83 17.60
CA ALA A 5 -21.31 -3.88 17.07
C ALA A 5 -20.02 -3.31 16.46
N ASP A 6 -20.13 -2.18 15.75
CA ASP A 6 -18.98 -1.50 15.17
C ASP A 6 -18.02 -0.91 16.23
N ARG A 7 -18.59 -0.33 17.30
CA ARG A 7 -17.81 0.16 18.44
C ARG A 7 -17.02 -0.98 19.09
N GLU A 8 -17.65 -2.12 19.36
CA GLU A 8 -16.98 -3.29 19.93
C GLU A 8 -15.89 -3.85 19.00
N ALA A 9 -16.14 -3.83 17.68
CA ALA A 9 -15.19 -4.37 16.71
C ALA A 9 -13.96 -3.49 16.46
N ARG A 10 -14.15 -2.16 16.35
CA ARG A 10 -13.09 -1.22 15.90
C ARG A 10 -12.71 -0.15 16.91
N LEU A 11 -13.63 0.26 17.77
CA LEU A 11 -13.46 1.40 18.67
C LEU A 11 -13.45 0.97 20.14
N ASP A 12 -13.22 -0.31 20.42
CA ASP A 12 -12.95 -0.79 21.77
C ASP A 12 -11.72 -0.04 22.32
N PRO A 13 -11.83 0.70 23.44
CA PRO A 13 -10.75 1.56 23.91
C PRO A 13 -9.43 0.83 24.16
N VAL A 14 -9.48 -0.40 24.66
CA VAL A 14 -8.28 -1.19 24.99
C VAL A 14 -7.60 -1.64 23.71
N ARG A 15 -8.35 -2.34 22.83
CA ARG A 15 -7.82 -2.84 21.57
C ARG A 15 -7.32 -1.72 20.65
N LEU A 16 -8.08 -0.63 20.54
CA LEU A 16 -7.68 0.50 19.70
C LEU A 16 -6.45 1.22 20.26
N THR A 17 -6.30 1.29 21.59
CA THR A 17 -5.07 1.80 22.22
C THR A 17 -3.85 0.97 21.80
N GLU A 18 -3.95 -0.36 21.87
CA GLU A 18 -2.87 -1.26 21.47
C GLU A 18 -2.51 -1.09 19.98
N GLN A 19 -3.52 -1.10 19.10
CA GLN A 19 -3.34 -0.90 17.66
C GLN A 19 -2.64 0.44 17.34
N LEU A 20 -3.08 1.54 17.96
CA LEU A 20 -2.46 2.84 17.75
C LEU A 20 -1.03 2.90 18.28
N ARG A 21 -0.74 2.29 19.44
CA ARG A 21 0.61 2.24 20.02
C ARG A 21 1.59 1.44 19.16
N ASP A 22 1.12 0.40 18.47
CA ASP A 22 1.94 -0.40 17.56
C ASP A 22 2.23 0.34 16.25
N SER A 23 1.21 1.01 15.69
CA SER A 23 1.36 1.82 14.48
C SER A 23 2.18 3.09 14.72
N VAL A 24 2.04 3.71 15.90
CA VAL A 24 2.56 5.03 16.27
C VAL A 24 3.41 4.91 17.56
N PRO A 25 4.72 4.60 17.44
CA PRO A 25 5.56 4.27 18.59
C PRO A 25 5.66 5.36 19.66
N VAL A 26 5.46 6.63 19.30
CA VAL A 26 5.47 7.73 20.26
C VAL A 26 4.31 7.64 21.26
N LEU A 27 3.13 7.12 20.86
CA LEU A 27 2.02 6.90 21.79
C LEU A 27 2.36 5.83 22.83
N LYS A 28 3.09 4.79 22.40
CA LYS A 28 3.60 3.74 23.31
C LYS A 28 4.64 4.29 24.27
N PHE A 29 5.56 5.11 23.78
CA PHE A 29 6.59 5.78 24.59
C PHE A 29 5.96 6.67 25.68
N LEU A 30 4.87 7.38 25.35
CA LEU A 30 4.16 8.26 26.27
C LEU A 30 3.19 7.54 27.21
N ASP A 31 2.96 6.24 27.02
CA ASP A 31 1.87 5.49 27.69
C ASP A 31 0.49 6.15 27.50
N TRP A 32 0.25 6.78 26.35
CA TRP A 32 -1.04 7.39 25.99
C TRP A 32 -2.11 6.31 25.78
N ARG A 33 -3.33 6.52 26.27
CA ARG A 33 -4.42 5.52 26.17
C ARG A 33 -5.79 6.14 25.93
N ILE A 34 -6.68 5.37 25.34
CA ILE A 34 -8.09 5.74 25.18
C ILE A 34 -8.84 5.32 26.45
N GLU A 35 -9.58 6.24 27.04
CA GLU A 35 -10.49 5.96 28.16
C GLU A 35 -11.87 5.55 27.64
N SER A 36 -12.41 6.27 26.66
CA SER A 36 -13.68 5.95 26.00
C SER A 36 -13.74 6.46 24.57
N ALA A 37 -14.39 5.71 23.68
CA ALA A 37 -14.75 6.15 22.34
C ALA A 37 -16.26 5.97 22.14
N GLU A 38 -16.96 7.08 21.93
CA GLU A 38 -18.40 7.15 21.70
C GLU A 38 -18.69 7.86 20.37
N ARG A 39 -19.94 7.82 19.91
CA ARG A 39 -20.30 8.44 18.62
C ARG A 39 -20.09 9.95 18.69
N GLY A 40 -19.16 10.44 17.87
CA GLY A 40 -18.72 11.84 17.83
C GLY A 40 -17.90 12.30 19.03
N GLN A 41 -17.42 11.39 19.88
CA GLN A 41 -16.66 11.76 21.07
C GLN A 41 -15.53 10.76 21.37
N ALA A 42 -14.39 11.27 21.81
CA ALA A 42 -13.33 10.45 22.39
C ALA A 42 -12.82 11.09 23.69
N VAL A 43 -12.45 10.24 24.65
CA VAL A 43 -11.75 10.63 25.87
C VAL A 43 -10.47 9.82 25.95
N THR A 44 -9.35 10.49 26.10
CA THR A 44 -8.02 9.87 26.10
C THR A 44 -7.20 10.42 27.26
N ILE A 45 -6.23 9.65 27.74
CA ILE A 45 -5.32 10.04 28.80
C ILE A 45 -3.91 10.14 28.23
N LEU A 46 -3.31 11.33 28.39
CA LEU A 46 -1.87 11.54 28.31
C LEU A 46 -1.34 11.55 29.75
N PRO A 47 -0.75 10.45 30.25
CA PRO A 47 -0.31 10.38 31.63
C PRO A 47 0.90 11.27 31.88
N LEU A 48 1.07 11.75 33.12
CA LEU A 48 2.31 12.32 33.60
C LEU A 48 3.25 11.19 34.05
N ASN A 49 4.30 10.98 33.27
CA ASN A 49 5.33 9.98 33.54
C ASN A 49 6.71 10.55 33.16
N LEU A 50 7.76 9.75 33.30
CA LEU A 50 9.13 10.16 32.99
C LEU A 50 9.29 10.70 31.56
N GLN A 51 8.51 10.17 30.61
CA GLN A 51 8.56 10.48 29.19
C GLN A 51 7.79 11.76 28.84
N SER A 52 6.74 12.09 29.61
CA SER A 52 5.89 13.28 29.40
C SER A 52 6.18 14.43 30.38
N SER A 53 7.00 14.23 31.41
CA SER A 53 7.20 15.18 32.53
C SER A 53 8.04 16.42 32.24
N ASN A 54 8.61 16.55 31.04
CA ASN A 54 9.40 17.74 30.73
C ASN A 54 8.48 18.96 30.48
N GLN A 55 8.31 19.77 31.53
CA GLN A 55 7.50 21.00 31.51
C GLN A 55 8.25 22.21 30.92
N HIS A 56 9.48 22.02 30.46
CA HIS A 56 10.29 23.09 29.89
C HIS A 56 10.19 23.12 28.35
N VAL A 57 10.19 24.33 27.80
CA VAL A 57 10.18 24.59 26.34
C VAL A 57 8.92 23.97 25.69
N THR A 58 9.03 23.38 24.51
CA THR A 58 7.90 22.97 23.65
C THR A 58 7.53 21.50 23.81
N HIS A 59 8.20 20.73 24.68
CA HIS A 59 7.93 19.29 24.82
C HIS A 59 6.49 19.01 25.23
N GLN A 60 6.05 19.61 26.35
CA GLN A 60 4.68 19.47 26.83
C GLN A 60 3.66 19.94 25.78
N ALA A 61 3.93 21.06 25.10
CA ALA A 61 3.08 21.56 24.03
C ALA A 61 2.96 20.56 22.87
N ALA A 62 4.06 19.92 22.47
CA ALA A 62 4.08 18.97 21.36
C ALA A 62 3.31 17.68 21.69
N ILE A 63 3.50 17.11 22.88
CA ILE A 63 2.81 15.87 23.29
C ILE A 63 1.33 16.11 23.58
N THR A 64 0.96 17.30 24.07
CA THR A 64 -0.45 17.65 24.27
C THR A 64 -1.14 17.89 22.93
N LEU A 65 -0.50 18.52 21.95
CA LEU A 65 -1.01 18.59 20.58
C LEU A 65 -1.21 17.20 19.98
N LEU A 66 -0.24 16.31 20.15
CA LEU A 66 -0.35 14.91 19.70
C LEU A 66 -1.58 14.23 20.34
N ALA A 67 -1.76 14.36 21.65
CA ALA A 67 -2.91 13.78 22.34
C ALA A 67 -4.25 14.37 21.84
N ALA A 68 -4.30 15.68 21.60
CA ALA A 68 -5.47 16.35 21.04
C ALA A 68 -5.81 15.86 19.63
N ASP A 69 -4.80 15.70 18.78
CA ASP A 69 -4.95 15.20 17.41
C ASP A 69 -5.57 13.80 17.41
N TYR A 70 -5.00 12.83 18.14
CA TYR A 70 -5.55 11.47 18.19
C TYR A 70 -6.95 11.39 18.80
N ALA A 71 -7.24 12.17 19.86
CA ALA A 71 -8.59 12.23 20.41
C ALA A 71 -9.60 12.76 19.36
N ALA A 72 -9.24 13.83 18.64
CA ALA A 72 -10.07 14.39 17.58
C ALA A 72 -10.28 13.42 16.41
N GLY A 73 -9.22 12.72 15.98
CA GLY A 73 -9.30 11.73 14.91
C GLY A 73 -10.21 10.56 15.27
N ILE A 74 -10.16 10.08 16.52
CA ILE A 74 -11.06 9.01 17.01
C ILE A 74 -12.51 9.50 17.05
N ALA A 75 -12.75 10.72 17.54
CA ALA A 75 -14.09 11.31 17.54
C ALA A 75 -14.66 11.42 16.11
N LEU A 76 -13.86 11.79 15.11
CA LEU A 76 -14.31 11.78 13.72
C LEU A 76 -14.53 10.35 13.17
N ALA A 77 -13.58 9.44 13.40
CA ALA A 77 -13.66 8.06 12.94
C ALA A 77 -14.89 7.32 13.50
N SER A 78 -15.34 7.69 14.70
CA SER A 78 -16.56 7.18 15.32
C SER A 78 -17.84 7.55 14.56
N LEU A 79 -17.83 8.58 13.71
CA LEU A 79 -18.96 8.91 12.85
C LEU A 79 -19.02 8.03 11.60
N LEU A 80 -17.89 7.44 11.21
CA LEU A 80 -17.74 6.59 10.02
C LEU A 80 -17.93 5.11 10.39
N TYR A 81 -19.08 4.78 10.98
CA TYR A 81 -19.32 3.45 11.52
C TYR A 81 -19.40 2.38 10.42
N GLY A 82 -18.80 1.23 10.66
CA GLY A 82 -18.65 0.13 9.71
C GLY A 82 -17.59 0.38 8.62
N ILE A 83 -16.83 1.49 8.70
CA ILE A 83 -15.85 1.88 7.68
C ILE A 83 -14.45 1.87 8.30
N PRO A 84 -13.55 0.95 7.87
CA PRO A 84 -12.19 0.91 8.39
C PRO A 84 -11.42 2.18 8.02
N ILE A 85 -10.47 2.59 8.87
CA ILE A 85 -9.60 3.73 8.62
C ILE A 85 -8.26 3.19 8.14
N VAL A 86 -7.81 3.63 6.97
CA VAL A 86 -6.52 3.20 6.41
C VAL A 86 -5.37 3.56 7.34
N GLY A 87 -4.46 2.62 7.59
CA GLY A 87 -3.31 2.77 8.48
C GLY A 87 -3.58 2.41 9.94
N ILE A 88 -4.85 2.22 10.33
CA ILE A 88 -5.25 1.90 11.73
C ILE A 88 -6.04 0.59 11.80
N HIS A 89 -7.10 0.47 11.01
CA HIS A 89 -7.96 -0.72 11.01
C HIS A 89 -7.56 -1.66 9.87
N GLU A 90 -7.70 -2.96 10.11
CA GLU A 90 -7.62 -3.95 9.04
C GLU A 90 -8.76 -3.74 8.03
N GLN A 91 -8.43 -3.81 6.74
CA GLN A 91 -9.36 -3.71 5.63
C GLN A 91 -9.62 -5.09 5.03
N GLU A 92 -10.85 -5.58 5.18
CA GLU A 92 -11.29 -6.83 4.53
C GLU A 92 -11.87 -6.60 3.14
N THR A 93 -12.16 -5.34 2.79
CA THR A 93 -12.70 -4.93 1.49
C THR A 93 -11.81 -3.85 0.85
N ASP A 94 -12.11 -3.48 -0.40
CA ASP A 94 -11.49 -2.36 -1.10
C ASP A 94 -12.06 -0.99 -0.67
N TYR A 95 -13.01 -0.98 0.27
CA TYR A 95 -13.66 0.22 0.79
C TYR A 95 -13.15 0.60 2.17
N ALA A 96 -12.57 1.81 2.28
CA ALA A 96 -12.05 2.35 3.52
C ALA A 96 -12.13 3.88 3.54
N ALA A 97 -11.99 4.45 4.73
CA ALA A 97 -11.86 5.89 4.91
C ALA A 97 -10.39 6.29 5.01
N HIS A 98 -10.05 7.35 4.29
CA HIS A 98 -8.81 8.08 4.49
C HIS A 98 -9.11 9.34 5.27
N VAL A 99 -8.40 9.51 6.38
CA VAL A 99 -8.57 10.64 7.31
C VAL A 99 -7.21 11.31 7.49
N TRP A 100 -7.17 12.63 7.40
CA TRP A 100 -5.93 13.39 7.52
C TRP A 100 -6.16 14.73 8.23
N GLY A 101 -5.37 15.03 9.27
CA GLY A 101 -5.37 16.32 9.96
C GLY A 101 -4.72 17.39 9.07
N VAL A 102 -5.47 18.44 8.74
CA VAL A 102 -5.02 19.52 7.83
C VAL A 102 -4.75 20.85 8.53
N LYS A 103 -5.31 21.06 9.72
CA LYS A 103 -5.07 22.24 10.55
C LYS A 103 -5.19 21.86 12.02
N ALA A 104 -4.31 22.40 12.86
CA ALA A 104 -4.46 22.38 14.31
C ALA A 104 -4.24 23.79 14.86
N GLU A 105 -5.11 24.21 15.77
CA GLU A 105 -4.99 25.45 16.52
C GLU A 105 -5.09 25.10 18.00
N VAL A 106 -4.10 25.48 18.81
CA VAL A 106 -4.04 25.14 20.24
C VAL A 106 -3.82 26.40 21.05
N LYS A 107 -4.66 26.58 22.05
CA LYS A 107 -4.57 27.63 23.06
C LYS A 107 -4.13 27.00 24.38
N TRP A 108 -2.90 27.32 24.79
CA TRP A 108 -2.33 26.89 26.06
C TRP A 108 -2.84 27.78 27.19
N ILE A 109 -3.37 27.17 28.25
CA ILE A 109 -3.95 27.88 29.40
C ILE A 109 -2.98 27.79 30.59
N THR A 110 -2.63 26.57 31.00
CA THR A 110 -1.66 26.32 32.07
C THR A 110 -0.77 25.13 31.72
N PRO A 111 0.50 25.10 32.18
CA PRO A 111 1.32 23.89 32.10
C PRO A 111 0.70 22.77 32.93
N SER A 112 0.69 21.54 32.40
CA SER A 112 0.18 20.40 33.16
C SER A 112 1.23 19.85 34.12
N THR A 113 0.82 19.58 35.36
CA THR A 113 1.62 18.88 36.38
C THR A 113 0.94 17.59 36.86
N GLY A 114 -0.02 17.09 36.08
CA GLY A 114 -0.69 15.80 36.32
C GLY A 114 -1.11 15.14 35.01
N ASP A 115 -1.74 13.98 35.14
CA ASP A 115 -2.37 13.27 34.01
C ASP A 115 -3.32 14.21 33.27
N GLN A 116 -3.17 14.28 31.96
CA GLN A 116 -4.05 15.07 31.11
C GLN A 116 -5.16 14.20 30.56
N ARG A 117 -6.39 14.53 30.93
CA ARG A 117 -7.61 13.99 30.31
C ARG A 117 -7.99 14.88 29.13
N VAL A 118 -8.00 14.29 27.94
CA VAL A 118 -8.22 14.96 26.66
C VAL A 118 -9.55 14.53 26.09
N ILE A 119 -10.47 15.48 25.90
CA ILE A 119 -11.86 15.23 25.53
C ILE A 119 -12.12 15.89 24.18
N ALA A 120 -12.36 15.10 23.14
CA ALA A 120 -12.71 15.58 21.81
C ALA A 120 -14.20 15.37 21.53
N ARG A 121 -14.88 16.37 20.97
CA ARG A 121 -16.32 16.32 20.68
C ARG A 121 -16.67 16.93 19.32
N ILE A 122 -17.53 16.24 18.59
CA ILE A 122 -18.27 16.75 17.44
C ILE A 122 -19.72 16.95 17.88
N PRO A 123 -20.31 18.15 17.70
CA PRO A 123 -21.71 18.38 18.07
C PRO A 123 -22.66 17.41 17.37
N GLU A 124 -23.60 16.82 18.12
CA GLU A 124 -24.58 15.84 17.64
C GLU A 124 -25.31 16.26 16.34
N PRO A 125 -25.75 17.52 16.17
CA PRO A 125 -26.39 17.97 14.93
C PRO A 125 -25.52 17.83 13.67
N ARG A 126 -24.20 17.67 13.80
CA ARG A 126 -23.29 17.47 12.67
C ARG A 126 -23.07 16.01 12.29
N HIS A 127 -23.37 15.06 13.19
CA HIS A 127 -23.01 13.65 13.02
C HIS A 127 -23.52 13.07 11.70
N ASP A 128 -24.82 13.22 11.44
CA ASP A 128 -25.45 12.68 10.24
C ASP A 128 -25.05 13.45 8.98
N ALA A 129 -24.76 14.75 9.09
CA ALA A 129 -24.29 15.56 7.97
C ALA A 129 -22.90 15.11 7.51
N VAL A 130 -21.98 14.84 8.46
CA VAL A 130 -20.64 14.31 8.20
C VAL A 130 -20.75 12.95 7.50
N LEU A 131 -21.50 12.01 8.09
CA LEU A 131 -21.64 10.67 7.54
C LEU A 131 -22.31 10.68 6.15
N LYS A 132 -23.41 11.41 5.99
CA LYS A 132 -24.11 11.53 4.70
C LYS A 132 -23.21 12.11 3.61
N ARG A 133 -22.37 13.08 3.97
CA ARG A 133 -21.42 13.69 3.04
C ARG A 133 -20.31 12.69 2.65
N PHE A 134 -19.77 11.97 3.61
CA PHE A 134 -18.78 10.92 3.38
C PHE A 134 -19.33 9.83 2.45
N LEU A 135 -20.50 9.26 2.77
CA LEU A 135 -21.14 8.21 1.96
C LEU A 135 -21.54 8.68 0.55
N ALA A 136 -21.72 9.98 0.34
CA ALA A 136 -21.94 10.56 -0.98
C ALA A 136 -20.64 10.72 -1.81
N GLY A 137 -19.50 10.23 -1.31
CA GLY A 137 -18.19 10.33 -1.94
C GLY A 137 -17.72 11.77 -2.12
N LYS A 138 -18.05 12.62 -1.15
CA LYS A 138 -17.67 14.05 -1.11
C LYS A 138 -16.67 14.27 0.02
N LEU A 139 -15.69 15.15 -0.24
CA LEU A 139 -14.69 15.55 0.75
C LEU A 139 -15.37 16.12 2.00
N VAL A 140 -15.24 15.43 3.12
CA VAL A 140 -15.59 15.93 4.45
C VAL A 140 -14.47 16.85 4.91
N VAL A 141 -14.85 18.00 5.47
CA VAL A 141 -13.96 18.88 6.22
C VAL A 141 -14.65 19.13 7.54
N GLU A 142 -14.11 18.60 8.64
CA GLU A 142 -14.71 18.71 9.97
C GLU A 142 -13.68 19.21 10.97
N THR A 143 -14.05 20.21 11.77
CA THR A 143 -13.23 20.71 12.87
C THR A 143 -13.77 20.13 14.17
N VAL A 144 -12.93 19.40 14.87
CA VAL A 144 -13.24 18.78 16.16
C VAL A 144 -12.66 19.65 17.26
N HIS A 145 -13.52 20.02 18.21
CA HIS A 145 -13.10 20.76 19.39
C HIS A 145 -12.57 19.80 20.46
N VAL A 146 -11.48 20.19 21.11
CA VAL A 146 -10.79 19.39 22.12
C VAL A 146 -10.52 20.23 23.37
N GLU A 147 -10.95 19.71 24.51
CA GLU A 147 -10.69 20.29 25.83
C GLU A 147 -9.74 19.38 26.61
N MET A 148 -8.76 19.96 27.30
CA MET A 148 -7.71 19.22 28.00
C MET A 148 -7.62 19.68 29.45
N PHE A 149 -7.72 18.74 30.39
CA PHE A 149 -7.77 19.01 31.83
C PHE A 149 -6.79 18.13 32.59
N ASN A 150 -6.36 18.58 33.76
CA ASN A 150 -5.74 17.74 34.80
C ASN A 150 -6.48 17.97 36.13
N ASP A 151 -5.97 17.37 37.22
CA ASP A 151 -6.58 17.50 38.56
C ASP A 151 -6.63 18.94 39.09
N ALA A 152 -5.77 19.84 38.58
CA ALA A 152 -5.72 21.25 38.98
C ALA A 152 -6.62 22.16 38.14
N GLY A 153 -7.10 21.70 36.97
CA GLY A 153 -8.02 22.47 36.11
C GLY A 153 -7.68 22.40 34.62
N PRO A 154 -8.10 23.41 33.82
CA PRO A 154 -7.91 23.42 32.37
C PRO A 154 -6.44 23.67 31.98
N VAL A 155 -5.94 22.82 31.09
CA VAL A 155 -4.56 22.84 30.56
C VAL A 155 -4.53 23.52 29.20
N ALA A 156 -5.40 23.13 28.28
CA ALA A 156 -5.45 23.67 26.93
C ALA A 156 -6.83 23.46 26.26
N GLU A 157 -7.09 24.24 25.22
CA GLU A 157 -8.19 24.08 24.27
C GLU A 157 -7.60 23.96 22.87
N ALA A 158 -8.17 23.12 22.01
CA ALA A 158 -7.72 22.98 20.64
C ALA A 158 -8.86 22.76 19.65
N ASP A 159 -8.64 23.22 18.42
CA ASP A 159 -9.47 22.91 17.26
C ASP A 159 -8.60 22.18 16.23
N ILE A 160 -8.98 20.94 15.93
CA ILE A 160 -8.29 20.11 14.94
C ILE A 160 -9.21 19.91 13.72
N THR A 161 -8.81 20.41 12.57
CA THR A 161 -9.53 20.23 11.30
C THR A 161 -9.00 19.02 10.57
N TYR A 162 -9.91 18.12 10.26
CA TYR A 162 -9.67 16.92 9.48
C TYR A 162 -10.33 17.00 8.12
N VAL A 163 -9.70 16.34 7.15
CA VAL A 163 -10.37 15.92 5.92
C VAL A 163 -10.62 14.43 5.96
N ALA A 164 -11.77 14.00 5.46
CA ALA A 164 -12.07 12.58 5.25
C ALA A 164 -12.70 12.33 3.88
N LEU A 165 -12.29 11.23 3.24
CA LEU A 165 -12.81 10.79 1.95
C LEU A 165 -12.72 9.26 1.84
N ASP A 166 -13.67 8.64 1.14
CA ASP A 166 -13.61 7.21 0.89
C ASP A 166 -12.60 6.82 -0.19
N SER A 167 -12.14 5.57 -0.16
CA SER A 167 -11.14 5.02 -1.07
C SER A 167 -11.56 5.06 -2.55
N TYR A 168 -12.86 4.92 -2.87
CA TYR A 168 -13.34 4.98 -4.26
C TYR A 168 -13.34 6.41 -4.80
N ALA A 169 -13.80 7.38 -3.99
CA ALA A 169 -13.75 8.79 -4.37
C ALA A 169 -12.32 9.31 -4.52
N LEU A 170 -11.37 8.82 -3.72
CA LEU A 170 -9.94 9.08 -3.89
C LEU A 170 -9.40 8.56 -5.23
N ARG A 171 -9.87 7.37 -5.64
CA ARG A 171 -9.46 6.69 -6.88
C ARG A 171 -10.14 7.22 -8.13
N ARG A 172 -11.30 7.90 -8.03
CA ARG A 172 -12.17 8.27 -9.16
C ARG A 172 -11.47 8.82 -10.42
N ASN A 173 -10.38 9.56 -10.26
CA ASN A 173 -9.60 10.14 -11.37
C ASN A 173 -8.17 9.57 -11.47
N ALA A 174 -7.94 8.32 -11.05
CA ALA A 174 -6.61 7.70 -11.06
C ALA A 174 -5.97 7.67 -12.45
N GLY A 175 -6.78 7.50 -13.51
CA GLY A 175 -6.36 7.52 -14.91
C GLY A 175 -6.18 8.92 -15.52
N ASP A 176 -6.42 10.00 -14.77
CA ASP A 176 -6.24 11.38 -15.24
C ASP A 176 -5.17 12.08 -14.40
N ALA A 177 -4.00 12.31 -14.99
CA ALA A 177 -2.90 12.97 -14.30
C ALA A 177 -3.31 14.34 -13.74
N ALA A 178 -4.07 15.15 -14.49
CA ALA A 178 -4.44 16.50 -14.06
C ALA A 178 -5.41 16.51 -12.88
N ARG A 179 -6.14 15.41 -12.64
CA ARG A 179 -7.26 15.35 -11.67
C ARG A 179 -7.10 14.30 -10.57
N VAL A 180 -5.99 13.55 -10.55
CA VAL A 180 -5.71 12.56 -9.51
C VAL A 180 -5.72 13.20 -8.11
N ASN A 181 -6.21 12.47 -7.12
CA ASN A 181 -6.14 12.94 -5.75
C ASN A 181 -4.71 12.76 -5.18
N PRO A 182 -4.11 13.80 -4.54
CA PRO A 182 -2.77 13.70 -3.97
C PRO A 182 -2.58 12.58 -2.94
N LEU A 183 -3.60 12.28 -2.11
CA LEU A 183 -3.51 11.20 -1.12
C LEU A 183 -3.47 9.83 -1.79
N TYR A 184 -4.20 9.65 -2.89
CA TYR A 184 -4.16 8.42 -3.68
C TYR A 184 -2.78 8.25 -4.35
N GLU A 185 -2.24 9.33 -4.93
CA GLU A 185 -0.88 9.32 -5.50
C GLU A 185 0.17 8.98 -4.43
N TYR A 186 0.08 9.58 -3.24
CA TYR A 186 0.98 9.31 -2.12
C TYR A 186 0.94 7.83 -1.70
N LYS A 187 -0.26 7.24 -1.59
CA LYS A 187 -0.43 5.81 -1.29
C LYS A 187 0.30 4.93 -2.30
N ARG A 188 0.05 5.14 -3.61
CA ARG A 188 0.69 4.36 -4.68
C ARG A 188 2.21 4.54 -4.70
N THR A 189 2.70 5.75 -4.40
CA THR A 189 4.14 6.02 -4.25
C THR A 189 4.76 5.21 -3.13
N THR A 190 4.06 5.12 -2.01
CA THR A 190 4.54 4.50 -0.78
C THR A 190 4.77 3.00 -1.00
N SER A 191 3.80 2.29 -1.59
CA SER A 191 3.91 0.86 -1.90
C SER A 191 5.04 0.56 -2.89
N ALA A 192 5.17 1.37 -3.96
CA ALA A 192 6.27 1.21 -4.91
C ALA A 192 7.65 1.43 -4.27
N ARG A 193 7.78 2.41 -3.37
CA ARG A 193 9.02 2.69 -2.63
C ARG A 193 9.36 1.60 -1.62
N LEU A 194 8.38 0.99 -0.96
CA LEU A 194 8.58 -0.17 -0.11
C LEU A 194 9.20 -1.34 -0.91
N VAL A 195 8.63 -1.67 -2.06
CA VAL A 195 9.14 -2.73 -2.93
C VAL A 195 10.55 -2.41 -3.45
N ALA A 196 10.81 -1.16 -3.86
CA ALA A 196 12.17 -0.73 -4.20
C ALA A 196 13.13 -0.85 -3.01
N GLY A 197 12.67 -0.57 -1.79
CA GLY A 197 13.45 -0.77 -0.56
C GLY A 197 13.82 -2.24 -0.35
N PHE A 198 12.90 -3.18 -0.55
CA PHE A 198 13.20 -4.62 -0.47
C PHE A 198 14.25 -5.06 -1.50
N ARG A 199 14.18 -4.53 -2.73
CA ARG A 199 15.19 -4.79 -3.76
C ARG A 199 16.55 -4.18 -3.41
N ALA A 200 16.57 -3.01 -2.77
CA ALA A 200 17.80 -2.40 -2.29
C ALA A 200 18.47 -3.25 -1.19
N LEU A 201 17.68 -3.76 -0.24
CA LEU A 201 18.17 -4.69 0.78
C LEU A 201 18.74 -5.98 0.17
N GLU A 202 18.17 -6.46 -0.95
CA GLU A 202 18.74 -7.62 -1.67
C GLU A 202 20.03 -7.26 -2.42
N HIS A 203 20.08 -6.10 -3.07
CA HIS A 203 21.28 -5.63 -3.78
C HIS A 203 22.49 -5.48 -2.84
N ASP A 204 22.26 -5.00 -1.61
CA ASP A 204 23.32 -4.81 -0.62
C ASP A 204 23.78 -6.13 0.03
N LYS A 205 23.06 -7.23 -0.19
CA LYS A 205 23.36 -8.54 0.38
C LYS A 205 24.49 -9.23 -0.40
N PRO A 206 25.59 -9.67 0.26
CA PRO A 206 26.61 -10.46 -0.40
C PRO A 206 26.04 -11.75 -0.99
N GLY A 207 26.22 -11.95 -2.29
CA GLY A 207 25.63 -13.09 -3.00
C GLY A 207 24.11 -13.05 -3.10
N GLY A 208 23.51 -11.86 -3.08
CA GLY A 208 22.10 -11.63 -3.36
C GLY A 208 21.66 -12.17 -4.73
N MET A 209 20.35 -12.34 -4.91
CA MET A 209 19.81 -12.97 -6.12
C MET A 209 19.99 -12.13 -7.40
N PHE A 210 20.16 -10.80 -7.27
CA PHE A 210 20.35 -9.87 -8.38
C PHE A 210 20.96 -8.56 -7.88
N ASP A 211 21.45 -7.76 -8.83
CA ASP A 211 21.86 -6.38 -8.60
C ASP A 211 20.78 -5.41 -9.07
N ASP A 212 20.48 -4.40 -8.25
CA ASP A 212 19.61 -3.25 -8.58
C ASP A 212 20.19 -1.95 -7.99
N PRO A 213 21.21 -1.35 -8.64
CA PRO A 213 21.91 -0.17 -8.12
C PRO A 213 21.04 1.10 -8.07
N LEU A 214 19.83 1.06 -8.64
CA LEU A 214 18.87 2.17 -8.63
C LEU A 214 17.82 2.02 -7.53
N ALA A 215 17.60 0.80 -7.02
CA ALA A 215 16.57 0.50 -6.02
C ALA A 215 16.64 1.42 -4.81
N GLY A 216 17.78 1.52 -4.14
CA GLY A 216 17.93 2.33 -2.92
C GLY A 216 17.70 3.82 -3.17
N LYS A 217 18.13 4.32 -4.34
CA LYS A 217 17.95 5.72 -4.75
C LYS A 217 16.48 6.05 -5.01
N LEU A 218 15.75 5.15 -5.66
CA LEU A 218 14.32 5.30 -5.96
C LEU A 218 13.42 5.04 -4.73
N ALA A 219 13.80 4.10 -3.87
CA ALA A 219 13.14 3.87 -2.58
C ALA A 219 13.20 5.13 -1.70
N ARG A 220 14.31 5.86 -1.77
CA ARG A 220 14.65 6.99 -0.90
C ARG A 220 14.65 6.57 0.58
N LYS A 221 14.95 7.52 1.47
CA LYS A 221 14.94 7.26 2.92
C LYS A 221 13.61 6.67 3.42
N HIS A 222 12.48 7.12 2.87
CA HIS A 222 11.17 6.63 3.27
C HIS A 222 10.97 5.15 2.90
N GLY A 223 11.23 4.75 1.65
CA GLY A 223 11.09 3.36 1.21
C GLY A 223 12.06 2.42 1.92
N MET A 224 13.30 2.86 2.16
CA MET A 224 14.29 2.08 2.93
C MET A 224 13.82 1.82 4.36
N LEU A 225 13.40 2.86 5.08
CA LEU A 225 12.89 2.71 6.46
C LEU A 225 11.63 1.85 6.52
N MET A 226 10.75 1.96 5.52
CA MET A 226 9.59 1.09 5.43
C MET A 226 9.99 -0.37 5.21
N ALA A 227 10.91 -0.65 4.30
CA ALA A 227 11.40 -2.01 4.05
C ALA A 227 12.07 -2.60 5.28
N GLU A 228 12.90 -1.83 5.99
CA GLU A 228 13.50 -2.24 7.25
C GLU A 228 12.46 -2.53 8.32
N ARG A 229 11.46 -1.65 8.51
CA ARG A 229 10.38 -1.87 9.48
C ARG A 229 9.56 -3.11 9.12
N PHE A 230 9.23 -3.28 7.84
CA PHE A 230 8.47 -4.42 7.35
C PHE A 230 9.20 -5.74 7.58
N THR A 231 10.50 -5.78 7.27
CA THR A 231 11.34 -6.97 7.47
C THR A 231 11.45 -7.38 8.94
N ARG A 232 11.28 -6.45 9.90
CA ARG A 232 11.32 -6.79 11.34
C ARG A 232 10.09 -7.58 11.80
N PHE A 233 8.92 -7.33 11.23
CA PHE A 233 7.68 -8.03 11.65
C PHE A 233 7.21 -9.09 10.65
N ALA A 234 7.63 -9.02 9.39
CA ALA A 234 7.36 -10.01 8.34
C ALA A 234 8.66 -10.27 7.56
N PRO A 235 9.64 -10.97 8.16
CA PRO A 235 10.97 -11.18 7.57
C PRO A 235 10.96 -11.94 6.24
N GLU A 236 9.92 -12.71 5.96
CA GLU A 236 9.78 -13.50 4.74
C GLU A 236 9.46 -12.64 3.52
N ALA A 237 8.90 -11.43 3.72
CA ALA A 237 8.46 -10.56 2.64
C ALA A 237 9.62 -10.10 1.73
N GLN A 238 10.77 -9.74 2.32
CA GLN A 238 11.92 -9.29 1.54
C GLN A 238 12.48 -10.41 0.63
N PRO A 239 12.76 -11.63 1.12
CA PRO A 239 13.20 -12.73 0.27
C PRO A 239 12.16 -13.17 -0.78
N MET A 240 10.86 -13.05 -0.49
CA MET A 240 9.79 -13.30 -1.47
C MET A 240 9.85 -12.30 -2.62
N VAL A 241 9.99 -11.00 -2.33
CA VAL A 241 10.18 -9.97 -3.35
C VAL A 241 11.49 -10.17 -4.11
N ALA A 242 12.55 -10.61 -3.43
CA ALA A 242 13.82 -10.94 -4.09
C ALA A 242 13.68 -12.09 -5.09
N ALA A 243 13.05 -13.20 -4.67
CA ALA A 243 12.78 -14.35 -5.53
C ALA A 243 11.89 -13.96 -6.73
N ARG A 244 10.87 -13.15 -6.50
CA ARG A 244 10.02 -12.61 -7.56
C ARG A 244 10.80 -11.81 -8.58
N THR A 245 11.64 -10.89 -8.12
CA THR A 245 12.47 -10.08 -9.02
C THR A 245 13.42 -10.96 -9.83
N ALA A 246 14.14 -11.89 -9.20
CA ALA A 246 15.06 -12.80 -9.88
C ALA A 246 14.36 -13.69 -10.92
N ALA A 247 13.17 -14.22 -10.61
CA ALA A 247 12.41 -15.06 -11.54
C ALA A 247 11.94 -14.28 -12.78
N ALA A 248 11.41 -13.07 -12.60
CA ALA A 248 11.03 -12.20 -13.71
C ALA A 248 12.24 -11.71 -14.52
N ASP A 249 13.38 -11.42 -13.88
CA ASP A 249 14.62 -11.04 -14.56
C ASP A 249 15.15 -12.15 -15.46
N ALA A 250 15.07 -13.39 -15.00
CA ALA A 250 15.48 -14.55 -15.78
C ALA A 250 14.66 -14.67 -17.08
N LEU A 251 13.36 -14.34 -17.04
CA LEU A 251 12.56 -14.25 -18.27
C LEU A 251 12.97 -13.04 -19.11
N ALA A 252 13.07 -11.85 -18.52
CA ALA A 252 13.39 -10.62 -19.25
C ALA A 252 14.71 -10.74 -20.05
N LYS A 253 15.75 -11.34 -19.46
CA LYS A 253 17.05 -11.57 -20.13
C LYS A 253 16.95 -12.49 -21.35
N ARG A 254 15.97 -13.39 -21.41
CA ARG A 254 15.77 -14.27 -22.59
C ARG A 254 15.19 -13.54 -23.79
N PHE A 255 14.67 -12.34 -23.58
CA PHE A 255 14.10 -11.47 -24.61
C PHE A 255 14.98 -10.24 -24.86
N ASP A 256 16.28 -10.38 -24.61
CA ASP A 256 17.26 -9.36 -24.94
C ASP A 256 17.24 -9.05 -26.45
N GLY A 257 17.14 -7.77 -26.81
CA GLY A 257 16.97 -7.31 -28.19
C GLY A 257 15.56 -7.47 -28.77
N LEU A 258 14.59 -7.95 -27.98
CA LEU A 258 13.20 -8.21 -28.40
C LEU A 258 12.21 -7.29 -27.67
N GLN A 259 10.93 -7.68 -27.59
CA GLN A 259 9.90 -6.88 -26.91
C GLN A 259 9.73 -7.31 -25.45
N LEU A 260 9.71 -6.33 -24.55
CA LEU A 260 9.43 -6.49 -23.13
C LEU A 260 8.25 -5.61 -22.71
N VAL A 261 7.24 -6.19 -22.07
CA VAL A 261 6.12 -5.46 -21.49
C VAL A 261 6.17 -5.61 -19.98
N SER A 262 6.18 -4.50 -19.24
CA SER A 262 6.14 -4.49 -17.77
C SER A 262 4.81 -3.91 -17.30
N ILE A 263 3.95 -4.74 -16.72
CA ILE A 263 2.63 -4.35 -16.21
C ILE A 263 2.74 -4.06 -14.72
N GLY A 264 2.34 -2.84 -14.31
CA GLY A 264 2.60 -2.33 -12.96
C GLY A 264 4.04 -1.81 -12.82
N ALA A 265 4.51 -1.08 -13.85
CA ALA A 265 5.92 -0.69 -13.98
C ALA A 265 6.48 0.09 -12.78
N GLY A 266 5.65 0.79 -12.00
CA GLY A 266 6.00 1.31 -10.67
C GLY A 266 7.37 1.97 -10.58
N LEU A 267 8.27 1.35 -9.84
CA LEU A 267 9.69 1.70 -9.75
C LEU A 267 10.58 0.56 -10.26
N ASP A 268 10.12 -0.20 -11.26
CA ASP A 268 10.88 -1.23 -11.95
C ASP A 268 12.02 -0.59 -12.76
N THR A 269 13.20 -1.18 -12.62
CA THR A 269 14.48 -0.73 -13.17
C THR A 269 15.10 -1.77 -14.10
N ARG A 270 14.41 -2.86 -14.46
CA ARG A 270 14.93 -3.97 -15.29
C ARG A 270 15.62 -3.48 -16.56
N THR A 271 14.97 -2.61 -17.33
CA THR A 271 15.52 -2.06 -18.58
C THR A 271 16.78 -1.22 -18.38
N TYR A 272 17.07 -0.77 -17.15
CA TYR A 272 18.24 0.03 -16.81
C TYR A 272 19.39 -0.80 -16.21
N ARG A 273 19.08 -1.94 -15.58
CA ARG A 273 20.06 -2.72 -14.81
C ARG A 273 20.43 -4.07 -15.41
N LEU A 274 19.62 -4.62 -16.30
CA LEU A 274 19.85 -5.95 -16.87
C LEU A 274 20.88 -5.96 -18.01
N GLY A 275 21.34 -4.79 -18.47
CA GLY A 275 22.32 -4.70 -19.55
C GLY A 275 21.78 -5.16 -20.91
N LEU A 276 20.48 -4.98 -21.13
CA LEU A 276 19.82 -5.39 -22.36
C LEU A 276 20.34 -4.57 -23.55
N SER A 277 20.37 -5.20 -24.72
CA SER A 277 20.64 -4.62 -26.03
C SER A 277 19.82 -3.35 -26.23
N PRO A 278 20.41 -2.28 -26.79
CA PRO A 278 19.70 -1.07 -27.17
C PRO A 278 18.52 -1.32 -28.11
N GLU A 279 18.49 -2.46 -28.82
CA GLU A 279 17.39 -2.86 -29.72
C GLU A 279 16.12 -3.32 -28.97
N THR A 280 16.25 -3.63 -27.67
CA THR A 280 15.13 -4.05 -26.82
C THR A 280 14.05 -2.98 -26.79
N ARG A 281 12.82 -3.36 -27.18
CA ARG A 281 11.65 -2.50 -27.12
C ARG A 281 10.89 -2.74 -25.83
N SER A 282 10.78 -1.72 -24.98
CA SER A 282 10.12 -1.86 -23.68
C SER A 282 8.84 -1.04 -23.57
N PHE A 283 7.76 -1.64 -23.10
CA PHE A 283 6.48 -0.99 -22.84
C PHE A 283 6.17 -1.03 -21.33
N ASN A 284 6.13 0.13 -20.69
CA ASN A 284 5.93 0.27 -19.24
C ASN A 284 4.48 0.70 -18.95
N LEU A 285 3.66 -0.21 -18.43
CA LEU A 285 2.24 0.04 -18.14
C LEU A 285 2.05 0.37 -16.67
N ASP A 286 1.52 1.56 -16.37
CA ASP A 286 1.09 1.96 -15.02
C ASP A 286 0.16 3.18 -15.10
N LEU A 287 -0.33 3.66 -13.97
CA LEU A 287 -1.08 4.90 -13.87
C LEU A 287 -0.25 6.08 -14.39
N PRO A 288 -0.88 7.06 -15.07
CA PRO A 288 -0.18 8.19 -15.68
C PRO A 288 0.79 8.90 -14.72
N ARG A 289 0.34 9.19 -13.50
CA ARG A 289 1.14 9.88 -12.48
C ARG A 289 2.28 9.03 -11.90
N THR A 290 2.11 7.71 -11.86
CA THR A 290 3.21 6.81 -11.50
C THR A 290 4.32 6.90 -12.55
N LEU A 291 3.96 6.85 -13.84
CA LEU A 291 4.91 6.92 -14.95
C LEU A 291 5.63 8.28 -15.01
N GLU A 292 4.89 9.39 -14.88
CA GLU A 292 5.48 10.74 -14.83
C GLU A 292 6.48 10.89 -13.68
N ARG A 293 6.13 10.39 -12.48
CA ARG A 293 7.04 10.40 -11.34
C ARG A 293 8.27 9.53 -11.59
N ARG A 294 8.08 8.30 -12.07
CA ARG A 294 9.16 7.36 -12.37
C ARG A 294 10.15 7.99 -13.34
N ARG A 295 9.66 8.57 -14.45
CA ARG A 295 10.48 9.26 -15.45
C ARG A 295 11.29 10.38 -14.82
N ARG A 296 10.64 11.30 -14.10
CA ARG A 296 11.31 12.42 -13.42
C ARG A 296 12.38 11.94 -12.43
N GLU A 297 12.08 10.90 -11.64
CA GLU A 297 13.03 10.37 -10.66
C GLU A 297 14.23 9.68 -11.33
N LEU A 298 14.01 8.96 -12.42
CA LEU A 298 15.09 8.34 -13.20
C LEU A 298 15.94 9.38 -13.97
N ASP A 299 15.32 10.42 -14.53
CA ASP A 299 16.03 11.54 -15.17
C ASP A 299 16.97 12.23 -14.18
N GLN A 300 16.52 12.45 -12.93
CA GLN A 300 17.33 13.01 -11.84
C GLN A 300 18.53 12.13 -11.47
N LEU A 301 18.46 10.83 -11.77
CA LEU A 301 19.54 9.87 -11.56
C LEU A 301 20.45 9.71 -12.80
N GLY A 302 20.22 10.49 -13.86
CA GLY A 302 20.96 10.38 -15.12
C GLY A 302 20.60 9.13 -15.91
N GLN A 303 19.41 8.57 -15.70
CA GLN A 303 18.92 7.35 -16.33
C GLN A 303 17.64 7.64 -17.14
N PRO A 304 17.71 8.50 -18.18
CA PRO A 304 16.51 8.87 -18.93
C PRO A 304 15.87 7.66 -19.62
N LEU A 305 14.58 7.76 -19.90
CA LEU A 305 13.87 6.74 -20.68
C LEU A 305 14.55 6.55 -22.04
N GLY A 306 14.90 5.30 -22.37
CA GLY A 306 15.60 4.99 -23.63
C GLY A 306 14.73 5.23 -24.87
N PRO A 307 15.34 5.39 -26.06
CA PRO A 307 14.61 5.70 -27.30
C PRO A 307 13.66 4.58 -27.75
N ASN A 308 13.92 3.34 -27.34
CA ASN A 308 13.07 2.17 -27.63
C ASN A 308 12.14 1.82 -26.46
N ALA A 309 11.96 2.73 -25.50
CA ALA A 309 11.08 2.55 -24.37
C ALA A 309 9.86 3.48 -24.46
N ILE A 310 8.67 2.93 -24.23
CA ILE A 310 7.40 3.65 -24.26
C ILE A 310 6.71 3.45 -22.90
N ASP A 311 6.38 4.57 -22.25
CA ASP A 311 5.47 4.55 -21.11
C ASP A 311 4.03 4.57 -21.63
N VAL A 312 3.21 3.63 -21.15
CA VAL A 312 1.84 3.38 -21.60
C VAL A 312 0.89 3.63 -20.42
N PRO A 313 0.26 4.83 -20.33
CA PRO A 313 -0.61 5.16 -19.22
C PRO A 313 -1.88 4.31 -19.24
N ILE A 314 -2.14 3.58 -18.15
CA ILE A 314 -3.30 2.68 -18.03
C ILE A 314 -3.71 2.51 -16.57
N ASP A 315 -5.02 2.43 -16.33
CA ASP A 315 -5.57 1.95 -15.06
C ASP A 315 -6.09 0.52 -15.26
N LEU A 316 -5.31 -0.47 -14.80
CA LEU A 316 -5.62 -1.89 -14.99
C LEU A 316 -6.92 -2.32 -14.33
N LEU A 317 -7.44 -1.56 -13.37
CA LEU A 317 -8.72 -1.84 -12.74
C LEU A 317 -9.91 -1.50 -13.66
N GLU A 318 -9.73 -0.62 -14.65
CA GLU A 318 -10.81 -0.18 -15.55
C GLU A 318 -10.57 -0.60 -17.02
N VAL A 319 -9.31 -0.81 -17.42
CA VAL A 319 -8.93 -0.94 -18.83
C VAL A 319 -8.10 -2.20 -19.06
N ASP A 320 -8.47 -2.95 -20.11
CA ASP A 320 -7.75 -4.13 -20.55
C ASP A 320 -6.44 -3.77 -21.26
N PRO A 321 -5.29 -4.32 -20.85
CA PRO A 321 -3.99 -3.98 -21.44
C PRO A 321 -3.81 -4.47 -22.88
N GLY A 322 -4.51 -5.54 -23.29
CA GLY A 322 -4.40 -6.13 -24.63
C GLY A 322 -4.58 -5.11 -25.77
N PRO A 323 -5.79 -4.53 -25.91
CA PRO A 323 -6.06 -3.51 -26.94
C PRO A 323 -5.17 -2.27 -26.82
N VAL A 324 -4.82 -1.86 -25.59
CA VAL A 324 -3.96 -0.70 -25.34
C VAL A 324 -2.55 -0.92 -25.89
N LEU A 325 -1.99 -2.12 -25.70
CA LEU A 325 -0.68 -2.51 -26.23
C LEU A 325 -0.68 -2.59 -27.76
N LEU A 326 -1.71 -3.19 -28.37
CA LEU A 326 -1.84 -3.26 -29.84
C LEU A 326 -1.90 -1.89 -30.50
N ALA A 327 -2.40 -0.88 -29.79
CA ALA A 327 -2.44 0.50 -30.26
C ALA A 327 -1.10 1.24 -30.11
N GLN A 328 -0.11 0.68 -29.40
CA GLN A 328 1.17 1.35 -29.19
C GLN A 328 2.05 1.29 -30.44
N PRO A 329 2.67 2.42 -30.82
CA PRO A 329 3.59 2.41 -31.95
C PRO A 329 4.77 1.49 -31.65
N GLY A 330 5.07 0.62 -32.61
CA GLY A 330 6.23 -0.27 -32.53
C GLY A 330 6.04 -1.51 -31.66
N PHE A 331 4.85 -1.76 -31.11
CA PHE A 331 4.45 -3.07 -30.61
C PHE A 331 3.97 -3.93 -31.78
N ASP A 332 4.52 -5.13 -31.92
CA ASP A 332 4.15 -6.10 -32.95
C ASP A 332 3.95 -7.49 -32.34
N PRO A 333 2.72 -8.01 -32.25
CA PRO A 333 2.47 -9.34 -31.68
C PRO A 333 3.08 -10.47 -32.52
N ALA A 334 3.42 -10.23 -33.79
CA ALA A 334 4.12 -11.20 -34.64
C ALA A 334 5.61 -11.36 -34.27
N GLN A 335 6.17 -10.48 -33.44
CA GLN A 335 7.51 -10.62 -32.87
C GLN A 335 7.45 -11.25 -31.47
N PRO A 336 8.50 -11.96 -31.03
CA PRO A 336 8.57 -12.46 -29.66
C PRO A 336 8.40 -11.34 -28.63
N VAL A 337 7.52 -11.57 -27.65
CA VAL A 337 7.30 -10.66 -26.51
C VAL A 337 7.31 -11.41 -25.19
N ALA A 338 8.02 -10.86 -24.20
CA ALA A 338 7.80 -11.22 -22.80
C ALA A 338 6.91 -10.17 -22.12
N ILE A 339 5.76 -10.61 -21.64
CA ILE A 339 4.84 -9.81 -20.84
C ILE A 339 5.03 -10.19 -19.38
N ILE A 340 5.47 -9.26 -18.56
CA ILE A 340 5.75 -9.45 -17.13
C ILE A 340 4.70 -8.68 -16.34
N TRP A 341 3.83 -9.41 -15.65
CA TRP A 341 2.87 -8.86 -14.69
C TRP A 341 3.35 -9.13 -13.27
N ASP A 342 4.03 -8.13 -12.68
CA ASP A 342 4.79 -8.26 -11.44
C ASP A 342 4.11 -7.54 -10.28
N GLY A 343 3.72 -8.29 -9.24
CA GLY A 343 3.21 -7.75 -7.99
C GLY A 343 1.84 -7.09 -8.13
N GLY A 344 1.00 -7.61 -9.03
CA GLY A 344 -0.33 -7.05 -9.32
C GLY A 344 -1.50 -8.01 -9.14
N SER A 345 -1.31 -9.30 -9.37
CA SER A 345 -2.41 -10.27 -9.51
C SER A 345 -3.22 -10.50 -8.23
N MET A 346 -2.59 -10.37 -7.06
CA MET A 346 -3.20 -10.55 -5.74
C MET A 346 -4.04 -9.35 -5.27
N TYR A 347 -3.83 -8.17 -5.86
CA TYR A 347 -4.53 -6.93 -5.50
C TYR A 347 -5.81 -6.69 -6.29
N LEU A 348 -6.10 -7.53 -7.29
CA LEU A 348 -7.30 -7.46 -8.10
C LEU A 348 -8.28 -8.54 -7.67
N LYS A 349 -9.58 -8.30 -7.87
CA LYS A 349 -10.58 -9.38 -7.78
C LYS A 349 -10.32 -10.40 -8.89
N SER A 350 -10.69 -11.66 -8.63
CA SER A 350 -10.36 -12.78 -9.53
C SER A 350 -10.90 -12.57 -10.95
N ASP A 351 -12.12 -12.08 -11.09
CA ASP A 351 -12.75 -11.74 -12.39
C ASP A 351 -11.94 -10.72 -13.19
N ARG A 352 -11.46 -9.65 -12.52
CA ARG A 352 -10.62 -8.63 -13.15
C ARG A 352 -9.24 -9.18 -13.52
N ALA A 353 -8.64 -10.00 -12.67
CA ALA A 353 -7.35 -10.63 -12.95
C ALA A 353 -7.44 -11.59 -14.15
N GLU A 354 -8.49 -12.39 -14.21
CA GLU A 354 -8.80 -13.29 -15.32
C GLU A 354 -9.06 -12.53 -16.62
N ALA A 355 -9.83 -11.43 -16.57
CA ALA A 355 -10.05 -10.57 -17.74
C ALA A 355 -8.74 -9.98 -18.28
N ILE A 356 -7.82 -9.57 -17.40
CA ILE A 356 -6.50 -9.09 -17.82
C ILE A 356 -5.73 -10.20 -18.52
N ILE A 357 -5.64 -11.40 -17.94
CA ILE A 357 -4.96 -12.55 -18.57
C ILE A 357 -5.56 -12.86 -19.95
N ALA A 358 -6.89 -12.91 -20.04
CA ALA A 358 -7.61 -13.13 -21.30
C ALA A 358 -7.31 -12.04 -22.34
N SER A 359 -7.19 -10.78 -21.93
CA SER A 359 -6.84 -9.68 -22.83
C SER A 359 -5.42 -9.74 -23.37
N LEU A 360 -4.49 -10.34 -22.61
CA LEU A 360 -3.08 -10.48 -23.00
C LEU A 360 -2.85 -11.69 -23.92
N ALA A 361 -3.69 -12.72 -23.82
CA ALA A 361 -3.50 -13.94 -24.59
C ALA A 361 -3.45 -13.75 -26.12
N PRO A 362 -4.23 -12.85 -26.74
CA PRO A 362 -4.13 -12.55 -28.18
C PRO A 362 -2.82 -11.86 -28.58
N LEU A 363 -2.01 -11.36 -27.64
CA LEU A 363 -0.72 -10.73 -27.93
C LEU A 363 0.42 -11.74 -28.12
N LEU A 364 0.25 -12.97 -27.63
CA LEU A 364 1.27 -14.02 -27.67
C LEU A 364 1.19 -14.78 -29.01
N VAL A 365 1.15 -14.08 -30.14
CA VAL A 365 1.00 -14.70 -31.48
C VAL A 365 2.27 -15.45 -31.88
N HIS A 366 3.44 -14.86 -31.69
CA HIS A 366 4.71 -15.55 -31.92
C HIS A 366 4.92 -16.70 -30.93
N GLU A 367 5.43 -17.85 -31.40
CA GLU A 367 5.55 -19.08 -30.59
C GLU A 367 6.49 -18.94 -29.38
N ASP A 368 7.47 -18.05 -29.48
CA ASP A 368 8.39 -17.72 -28.39
C ASP A 368 7.84 -16.72 -27.38
N SER A 369 6.68 -16.10 -27.63
CA SER A 369 6.11 -15.13 -26.70
C SER A 369 5.70 -15.78 -25.38
N ARG A 370 5.94 -15.08 -24.27
CA ARG A 370 5.70 -15.58 -22.91
C ARG A 370 4.96 -14.55 -22.08
N LEU A 371 3.98 -15.00 -21.29
CA LEU A 371 3.41 -14.27 -20.16
C LEU A 371 4.05 -14.79 -18.87
N TRP A 372 4.53 -13.90 -18.02
CA TRP A 372 4.96 -14.20 -16.67
C TRP A 372 4.09 -13.45 -15.67
N LEU A 373 3.67 -14.13 -14.62
CA LEU A 373 2.99 -13.52 -13.49
C LEU A 373 3.38 -14.19 -12.18
N ASP A 374 3.42 -13.39 -11.11
CA ASP A 374 3.44 -13.88 -9.75
C ASP A 374 2.02 -14.06 -9.20
N TYR A 375 1.86 -14.95 -8.23
CA TYR A 375 0.61 -15.18 -7.54
C TYR A 375 0.84 -15.87 -6.20
N ILE A 376 -0.16 -15.77 -5.32
CA ILE A 376 -0.19 -16.50 -4.06
C ILE A 376 -1.10 -17.72 -4.15
N ALA A 377 -0.81 -18.71 -3.32
CA ALA A 377 -1.64 -19.88 -3.12
C ALA A 377 -2.87 -19.55 -2.23
N PRO A 378 -4.04 -20.19 -2.41
CA PRO A 378 -5.25 -19.92 -1.63
C PRO A 378 -5.09 -20.07 -0.10
N GLU A 379 -4.13 -20.89 0.32
CA GLU A 379 -3.75 -21.11 1.71
C GLU A 379 -3.28 -19.82 2.39
N VAL A 380 -2.77 -18.84 1.63
CA VAL A 380 -2.40 -17.52 2.17
C VAL A 380 -3.66 -16.79 2.63
N LEU A 381 -4.68 -16.64 1.76
CA LEU A 381 -5.89 -15.87 2.08
C LEU A 381 -6.71 -16.47 3.21
N THR A 382 -6.68 -17.79 3.35
CA THR A 382 -7.42 -18.54 4.37
C THR A 382 -6.61 -18.81 5.64
N ASN A 383 -5.30 -18.54 5.60
CA ASN A 383 -4.31 -19.04 6.57
C ASN A 383 -4.55 -20.51 6.97
N SER A 384 -4.82 -21.38 5.99
CA SER A 384 -5.15 -22.78 6.26
C SER A 384 -3.98 -23.59 6.85
N LEU A 385 -2.75 -23.06 6.77
CA LEU A 385 -1.58 -23.63 7.43
C LEU A 385 -1.49 -23.29 8.94
N GLY A 386 -2.34 -22.40 9.45
CA GLY A 386 -2.33 -21.98 10.86
C GLY A 386 -1.03 -21.29 11.28
N ARG A 387 -0.41 -20.53 10.37
CA ARG A 387 0.89 -19.88 10.59
C ARG A 387 0.69 -18.44 11.00
N ARG A 388 1.28 -18.05 12.13
CA ARG A 388 1.18 -16.68 12.66
C ARG A 388 1.82 -15.65 11.73
N GLU A 389 2.83 -16.07 10.99
CA GLU A 389 3.53 -15.23 10.02
C GLU A 389 2.58 -14.80 8.89
N ILE A 390 1.65 -15.68 8.46
CA ILE A 390 0.63 -15.36 7.46
C ILE A 390 -0.36 -14.35 8.01
N ASP A 391 -0.86 -14.55 9.24
CA ASP A 391 -1.76 -13.59 9.89
C ASP A 391 -1.09 -12.21 10.05
N THR A 392 0.18 -12.21 10.47
CA THR A 392 0.96 -10.98 10.65
C THR A 392 1.14 -10.25 9.33
N PHE A 393 1.48 -10.97 8.26
CA PHE A 393 1.63 -10.42 6.93
C PHE A 393 0.31 -9.86 6.38
N LEU A 394 -0.79 -10.63 6.46
CA LEU A 394 -2.10 -10.20 5.99
C LEU A 394 -2.62 -9.01 6.80
N SER A 395 -2.49 -9.03 8.12
CA SER A 395 -2.86 -7.91 8.99
C SER A 395 -2.10 -6.64 8.60
N ALA A 396 -0.78 -6.76 8.35
CA ALA A 396 0.04 -5.64 7.93
C ALA A 396 -0.36 -5.07 6.56
N THR A 397 -0.60 -5.92 5.55
CA THR A 397 -1.02 -5.46 4.22
C THR A 397 -2.41 -4.83 4.25
N ARG A 398 -3.36 -5.42 4.99
CA ARG A 398 -4.70 -4.87 5.24
C ARG A 398 -4.63 -3.52 5.95
N THR A 399 -3.79 -3.39 6.96
CA THR A 399 -3.60 -2.13 7.71
C THR A 399 -3.00 -1.05 6.82
N LEU A 400 -2.02 -1.38 5.98
CA LEU A 400 -1.45 -0.45 4.98
C LEU A 400 -2.45 -0.05 3.88
N GLY A 401 -3.61 -0.71 3.80
CA GLY A 401 -4.59 -0.52 2.75
C GLY A 401 -4.20 -1.14 1.41
N GLU A 402 -3.39 -2.18 1.43
CA GLU A 402 -3.03 -2.99 0.26
C GLU A 402 -3.49 -4.46 0.49
N PRO A 403 -4.77 -4.70 0.82
CA PRO A 403 -5.28 -6.06 1.06
C PRO A 403 -5.16 -6.93 -0.20
N PHE A 404 -4.93 -8.22 0.02
CA PHE A 404 -4.96 -9.21 -1.06
C PHE A 404 -6.37 -9.75 -1.22
N PHE A 405 -6.87 -9.74 -2.45
CA PHE A 405 -8.21 -10.21 -2.81
C PHE A 405 -8.21 -11.49 -3.62
N ASN A 406 -7.07 -11.85 -4.23
CA ASN A 406 -7.00 -12.95 -5.18
C ASN A 406 -5.81 -13.87 -4.92
N ALA A 407 -6.06 -15.15 -5.19
CA ALA A 407 -5.11 -16.24 -5.17
C ALA A 407 -5.52 -17.24 -6.26
N PHE A 408 -4.55 -17.91 -6.89
CA PHE A 408 -4.84 -18.92 -7.89
C PHE A 408 -4.53 -20.31 -7.33
N GLY A 409 -5.58 -21.13 -7.15
CA GLY A 409 -5.44 -22.53 -6.75
C GLY A 409 -4.82 -23.37 -7.86
N ASP A 410 -5.49 -23.41 -9.01
CA ASP A 410 -4.97 -24.01 -10.24
C ASP A 410 -4.74 -22.94 -11.31
N ILE A 411 -3.51 -22.42 -11.35
CA ILE A 411 -3.11 -21.43 -12.35
C ILE A 411 -3.20 -21.98 -13.78
N ALA A 412 -3.03 -23.29 -14.00
CA ALA A 412 -3.09 -23.87 -15.34
C ALA A 412 -4.52 -23.83 -15.88
N GLN A 413 -5.51 -24.07 -15.01
CA GLN A 413 -6.93 -23.91 -15.36
C GLN A 413 -7.27 -22.46 -15.73
N THR A 414 -6.83 -21.49 -14.92
CA THR A 414 -7.06 -20.07 -15.21
C THR A 414 -6.42 -19.64 -16.53
N LEU A 415 -5.18 -20.06 -16.79
CA LEU A 415 -4.49 -19.80 -18.06
C LEU A 415 -5.21 -20.48 -19.23
N GLY A 416 -5.62 -21.74 -19.07
CA GLY A 416 -6.33 -22.51 -20.09
C GLY A 416 -7.66 -21.87 -20.50
N ALA A 417 -8.41 -21.30 -19.54
CA ALA A 417 -9.64 -20.57 -19.81
C ALA A 417 -9.41 -19.31 -20.69
N ALA A 418 -8.19 -18.75 -20.65
CA ALA A 418 -7.76 -17.63 -21.51
C ALA A 418 -7.13 -18.08 -22.84
N GLY A 419 -7.06 -19.39 -23.12
CA GLY A 419 -6.38 -19.94 -24.31
C GLY A 419 -4.85 -19.91 -24.19
N LEU A 420 -4.32 -20.02 -22.98
CA LEU A 420 -2.90 -20.10 -22.67
C LEU A 420 -2.54 -21.47 -22.09
N GLU A 421 -1.33 -21.94 -22.39
CA GLU A 421 -0.75 -23.12 -21.77
C GLU A 421 0.37 -22.76 -20.79
N LEU A 422 0.40 -23.44 -19.65
CA LEU A 422 1.43 -23.29 -18.63
C LEU A 422 2.72 -23.99 -19.10
N VAL A 423 3.80 -23.22 -19.24
CA VAL A 423 5.13 -23.69 -19.65
C VAL A 423 5.99 -24.01 -18.43
N GLU A 424 5.97 -23.14 -17.42
CA GLU A 424 6.80 -23.28 -16.23
C GLU A 424 6.04 -22.82 -15.00
N LYS A 425 6.21 -23.54 -13.89
CA LYS A 425 5.71 -23.14 -12.57
C LYS A 425 6.84 -23.24 -11.57
N THR A 426 7.18 -22.10 -10.98
CA THR A 426 8.26 -21.97 -10.00
C THR A 426 7.71 -21.36 -8.71
N ARG A 427 8.45 -21.49 -7.61
CA ARG A 427 8.05 -21.03 -6.27
C ARG A 427 9.18 -20.24 -5.64
N ALA A 428 8.86 -19.33 -4.73
CA ALA A 428 9.88 -18.55 -4.04
C ALA A 428 10.90 -19.46 -3.32
N ALA A 429 10.46 -20.61 -2.78
CA ALA A 429 11.33 -21.58 -2.10
C ALA A 429 12.51 -22.06 -2.95
N ALA A 430 12.29 -22.25 -4.26
CA ALA A 430 13.33 -22.71 -5.18
C ALA A 430 14.44 -21.66 -5.38
N LEU A 431 14.09 -20.37 -5.36
CA LEU A 431 15.05 -19.27 -5.53
C LEU A 431 15.68 -18.83 -4.20
N THR A 432 14.92 -18.83 -3.11
CA THR A 432 15.44 -18.55 -1.77
C THR A 432 16.32 -19.66 -1.22
N LYS A 433 16.23 -20.88 -1.80
CA LYS A 433 16.88 -22.11 -1.30
C LYS A 433 16.52 -22.38 0.17
N SER A 434 15.33 -21.96 0.58
CA SER A 434 14.81 -22.12 1.94
C SER A 434 13.88 -23.33 2.02
N SER A 435 13.91 -24.03 3.15
CA SER A 435 12.96 -25.09 3.48
C SER A 435 11.71 -24.59 4.22
N ASP A 436 11.57 -23.28 4.45
CA ASP A 436 10.38 -22.73 5.09
C ASP A 436 9.14 -22.89 4.17
N PRO A 437 8.09 -23.59 4.61
CA PRO A 437 6.86 -23.77 3.84
C PRO A 437 6.21 -22.46 3.37
N LEU A 438 6.46 -21.33 4.02
CA LEU A 438 5.90 -20.04 3.58
C LEU A 438 6.35 -19.65 2.18
N TYR A 439 7.59 -19.99 1.79
CA TYR A 439 8.10 -19.70 0.45
C TYR A 439 7.50 -20.60 -0.65
N GLU A 440 6.78 -21.67 -0.28
CA GLU A 440 6.03 -22.52 -1.23
C GLU A 440 4.70 -21.86 -1.66
N LEU A 441 4.23 -20.91 -0.87
CA LEU A 441 2.94 -20.25 -1.06
C LEU A 441 3.00 -19.06 -2.03
N TYR A 442 4.20 -18.55 -2.32
CA TYR A 442 4.42 -17.53 -3.33
C TYR A 442 5.02 -18.13 -4.59
N ARG A 443 4.31 -17.97 -5.71
CA ARG A 443 4.51 -18.78 -6.92
C ARG A 443 4.58 -17.90 -8.15
N PHE A 444 5.24 -18.43 -9.17
CA PHE A 444 5.44 -17.76 -10.47
C PHE A 444 5.00 -18.72 -11.57
N ALA A 445 4.34 -18.19 -12.59
CA ALA A 445 3.94 -18.95 -13.77
C ALA A 445 4.49 -18.29 -15.03
N VAL A 446 4.98 -19.12 -15.95
CA VAL A 446 5.27 -18.75 -17.33
C VAL A 446 4.25 -19.46 -18.21
N ALA A 447 3.57 -18.71 -19.06
CA ALA A 447 2.59 -19.23 -20.00
C ALA A 447 2.91 -18.79 -21.43
N LYS A 448 2.36 -19.50 -22.42
CA LYS A 448 2.36 -19.10 -23.82
C LYS A 448 1.00 -19.41 -24.45
N ARG A 449 0.79 -19.03 -25.71
CA ARG A 449 -0.44 -19.38 -26.44
C ARG A 449 -0.54 -20.91 -26.60
N ALA A 450 -1.73 -21.45 -26.32
CA ALA A 450 -2.05 -22.86 -26.49
C ALA A 450 -2.20 -23.26 -27.97
#